data_AF-A0AAN9YKV1-F1
#
_entry.id   AF-A0AAN9YKV1-F1
#
_cell.length_a   1.000
_cell.length_b   1.000
_cell.length_c   1.000
_cell.angle_alpha   90.00
_cell.angle_beta   90.00
_cell.angle_gamma   90.00
#
_symmetry.space_group_name_H-M   'P 1'
#
loop_
_entity.id
_entity.type
_entity.pdbx_description
1 polymer ?
#
loop_
_entity_poly.entity_id
_entity_poly.type
_entity_poly.pdbx_seq_one_letter_code
_entity_poly.pdbx_strand_id
1 'polypeptide(L)'
;MEGSQGMHGLFVDDKGAKVCGQLRNLLQDPLPRAEAYLKANAGSHHCLIQGHEDLVLKDNFAQLMIWELTGDESLIYLRWPSGKLLGAHNGESINGKSNGNGISNGKVNGNSTSNGANGVYGNSNVNNGLWNYFYEDPVLTCRDFPPDADTTSTAYLSLPAEYLPTIAPVELVLDAMATNIDSDGIMQTYFTDDRPRTTPEVCCNILRVFHRFGYGSDPRIKRTEDWIVSCLENNACLEGSRHYSTPESFLYFVARLYVECGSHPLAQRLSAIKGQLEKRINVPTNPLALALRIFACQLVGIEAGLYRKDLEALLSLQSGDGGWPAGHFCCIGKTGACIGNRGLTTALSARIIRNGR
;
A
#
# COMPACT_ATOMS: atom_id res chain seq x y z
N MET A 1 65.91 0.29 1.68
CA MET A 1 64.81 1.04 1.05
C MET A 1 63.59 0.15 1.09
N GLU A 2 62.68 0.45 2.02
CA GLU A 2 61.46 -0.30 2.30
C GLU A 2 60.45 -0.12 1.17
N GLY A 3 59.83 -1.24 0.78
CA GLY A 3 58.77 -1.26 -0.22
C GLY A 3 57.44 -0.83 0.37
N SER A 4 56.91 0.29 -0.13
CA SER A 4 55.50 0.62 0.03
C SER A 4 54.69 -0.17 -0.99
N GLN A 5 54.00 -1.23 -0.55
CA GLN A 5 52.91 -1.80 -1.33
C GLN A 5 51.64 -1.01 -1.01
N GLY A 6 51.34 -0.02 -1.85
CA GLY A 6 50.08 0.71 -1.80
C GLY A 6 48.90 -0.22 -2.04
N MET A 7 47.82 -0.04 -1.29
CA MET A 7 46.55 -0.73 -1.51
C MET A 7 46.09 -0.51 -2.96
N HIS A 8 46.10 -1.56 -3.76
CA HIS A 8 45.54 -1.52 -5.11
C HIS A 8 44.02 -1.65 -4.98
N GLY A 9 43.30 -0.56 -5.22
CA GLY A 9 41.86 -0.59 -5.38
C GLY A 9 41.51 -1.47 -6.59
N LEU A 10 40.94 -2.64 -6.35
CA LEU A 10 40.34 -3.45 -7.40
C LEU A 10 39.11 -2.69 -7.90
N PHE A 11 39.14 -2.24 -9.16
CA PHE A 11 37.92 -1.89 -9.88
C PHE A 11 37.09 -3.18 -9.98
N VAL A 12 36.06 -3.26 -9.15
CA VAL A 12 35.17 -4.41 -9.10
C VAL A 12 34.22 -4.27 -10.29
N ASP A 13 34.33 -5.17 -11.27
CA ASP A 13 33.37 -5.29 -12.37
C ASP A 13 31.99 -5.77 -11.84
N ASP A 14 30.96 -5.77 -12.69
CA ASP A 14 29.61 -6.20 -12.30
C ASP A 14 29.56 -7.61 -11.71
N LYS A 15 30.47 -8.49 -12.13
CA LYS A 15 30.59 -9.85 -11.58
C LYS A 15 31.14 -9.81 -10.17
N GLY A 16 32.17 -9.02 -9.91
CA GLY A 16 32.71 -8.82 -8.57
C GLY A 16 31.69 -8.15 -7.64
N ALA A 17 30.90 -7.18 -8.12
CA ALA A 17 29.86 -6.53 -7.33
C ALA A 17 28.78 -7.53 -6.91
N LYS A 18 28.41 -8.44 -7.83
CA LYS A 18 27.49 -9.56 -7.56
C LYS A 18 28.05 -10.55 -6.55
N VAL A 19 29.32 -10.94 -6.68
CA VAL A 19 29.99 -11.84 -5.72
C VAL A 19 30.07 -11.21 -4.32
N CYS A 20 30.45 -9.93 -4.22
CA CYS A 20 30.45 -9.20 -2.96
C CYS A 20 29.04 -9.11 -2.35
N GLY A 21 28.00 -8.94 -3.17
CA GLY A 21 26.59 -9.00 -2.74
C GLY A 21 26.21 -10.36 -2.16
N GLN A 22 26.55 -11.44 -2.84
CA GLN A 22 26.29 -12.81 -2.39
C GLN A 22 27.01 -13.12 -1.08
N LEU A 23 28.29 -12.73 -0.95
CA LEU A 23 29.06 -12.89 0.28
C LEU A 23 28.44 -12.10 1.45
N ARG A 24 27.98 -10.86 1.22
CA ARG A 24 27.26 -10.09 2.25
C ARG A 24 25.98 -10.79 2.68
N ASN A 25 25.19 -11.30 1.74
CA ASN A 25 23.95 -12.01 2.06
C ASN A 25 24.19 -13.34 2.80
N LEU A 26 25.38 -13.92 2.65
CA LEU A 26 25.79 -15.11 3.40
C LEU A 26 26.31 -14.78 4.82
N LEU A 27 27.03 -13.68 4.98
CA LEU A 27 27.82 -13.38 6.19
C LEU A 27 27.20 -12.34 7.12
N GLN A 28 26.28 -11.50 6.62
CA GLN A 28 25.68 -10.42 7.40
C GLN A 28 24.20 -10.68 7.68
N ASP A 29 23.75 -10.28 8.86
CA ASP A 29 22.33 -10.33 9.21
C ASP A 29 21.52 -9.43 8.27
N PRO A 30 20.53 -9.97 7.52
CA PRO A 30 19.74 -9.18 6.59
C PRO A 30 18.81 -8.17 7.27
N LEU A 31 18.38 -8.38 8.52
CA LEU A 31 17.40 -7.50 9.17
C LEU A 31 17.97 -6.12 9.53
N PRO A 32 19.11 -5.99 10.25
CA PRO A 32 19.71 -4.68 10.52
C PRO A 32 20.04 -3.89 9.25
N ARG A 33 20.43 -4.59 8.18
CA ARG A 33 20.68 -3.98 6.87
C ARG A 33 19.41 -3.40 6.25
N ALA A 34 18.30 -4.12 6.33
CA ALA A 34 16.99 -3.65 5.86
C ALA A 34 16.53 -2.41 6.64
N GLU A 35 16.69 -2.43 7.97
CA GLU A 35 16.33 -1.31 8.84
C GLU A 35 17.21 -0.07 8.59
N ALA A 36 18.51 -0.28 8.34
CA ALA A 36 19.43 0.79 7.95
C ALA A 36 19.03 1.41 6.61
N TYR A 37 18.67 0.60 5.61
CA TYR A 37 18.18 1.10 4.33
C TYR A 37 16.91 1.95 4.50
N LEU A 38 15.93 1.46 5.27
CA LEU A 38 14.66 2.17 5.48
C LEU A 38 14.90 3.54 6.13
N LYS A 39 15.76 3.61 7.15
CA LYS A 39 16.12 4.86 7.84
C LYS A 39 16.92 5.82 6.96
N ALA A 40 17.89 5.30 6.19
CA ALA A 40 18.70 6.11 5.29
C ALA A 40 17.89 6.76 4.16
N ASN A 41 16.73 6.18 3.81
CA ASN A 41 15.83 6.66 2.76
C ASN A 41 14.49 7.18 3.32
N ALA A 42 14.45 7.52 4.61
CA ALA A 42 13.26 8.08 5.27
C ALA A 42 12.73 9.30 4.50
N GLY A 43 11.41 9.36 4.28
CA GLY A 43 10.76 10.41 3.49
C GLY A 43 11.00 10.32 1.97
N SER A 44 11.74 9.32 1.48
CA SER A 44 12.14 9.19 0.06
C SER A 44 11.80 7.83 -0.55
N HIS A 45 10.86 7.07 0.04
CA HIS A 45 10.42 5.75 -0.46
C HIS A 45 9.45 5.85 -1.65
N HIS A 46 9.86 6.51 -2.73
CA HIS A 46 9.01 6.77 -3.89
C HIS A 46 8.76 5.52 -4.76
N CYS A 47 7.65 5.54 -5.49
CA CYS A 47 7.33 4.56 -6.51
C CYS A 47 8.04 4.89 -7.83
N LEU A 48 8.39 3.83 -8.56
CA LEU A 48 8.95 3.84 -9.90
C LEU A 48 7.91 3.27 -10.88
N ILE A 49 7.82 3.86 -12.07
CA ILE A 49 6.90 3.42 -13.11
C ILE A 49 7.68 2.73 -14.23
N GLN A 50 7.29 1.50 -14.57
CA GLN A 50 7.91 0.74 -15.65
C GLN A 50 7.82 1.51 -16.98
N GLY A 51 8.96 1.64 -17.67
CA GLY A 51 9.06 2.38 -18.93
C GLY A 51 9.12 3.90 -18.78
N HIS A 52 9.16 4.42 -17.55
CA HIS A 52 9.21 5.85 -17.24
C HIS A 52 10.17 6.11 -16.08
N GLU A 53 11.45 5.77 -16.27
CA GLU A 53 12.48 5.85 -15.21
C GLU A 53 12.75 7.28 -14.72
N ASP A 54 12.51 8.28 -15.58
CA ASP A 54 12.63 9.70 -15.23
C ASP A 54 11.43 10.24 -14.44
N LEU A 55 10.34 9.46 -14.32
CA LEU A 55 9.14 9.85 -13.57
C LEU A 55 9.13 9.19 -12.20
N VAL A 56 9.15 10.02 -11.17
CA VAL A 56 8.94 9.60 -9.79
C VAL A 56 7.46 9.73 -9.45
N LEU A 57 6.89 8.66 -8.89
CA LEU A 57 5.52 8.66 -8.39
C LEU A 57 5.54 8.75 -6.86
N LYS A 58 4.94 9.81 -6.32
CA LYS A 58 4.63 9.92 -4.90
C LYS A 58 3.17 9.55 -4.66
N ASP A 59 2.95 8.51 -3.87
CA ASP A 59 1.63 7.99 -3.55
C ASP A 59 1.46 7.85 -2.04
N ASN A 60 0.23 8.00 -1.53
CA ASN A 60 -0.10 7.75 -0.14
C ASN A 60 -0.17 6.24 0.15
N PHE A 61 -0.55 5.43 -0.82
CA PHE A 61 -0.90 4.02 -0.61
C PHE A 61 0.29 3.18 -0.11
N ALA A 62 1.40 3.17 -0.84
CA ALA A 62 2.62 2.47 -0.46
C ALA A 62 3.22 3.04 0.84
N GLN A 63 3.08 4.35 1.09
CA GLN A 63 3.54 4.98 2.33
C GLN A 63 2.74 4.49 3.53
N LEU A 64 1.41 4.42 3.42
CA LEU A 64 0.55 3.87 4.48
C LEU A 64 0.87 2.39 4.73
N MET A 65 1.10 1.59 3.68
CA MET A 65 1.54 0.21 3.85
C MET A 65 2.91 0.09 4.52
N ILE A 66 3.87 0.94 4.18
CA ILE A 66 5.17 0.99 4.87
C ILE A 66 4.96 1.31 6.35
N TRP A 67 4.15 2.33 6.66
CA TRP A 67 3.87 2.70 8.06
C TRP A 67 3.22 1.57 8.83
N GLU A 68 2.25 0.88 8.25
CA GLU A 68 1.63 -0.29 8.88
C GLU A 68 2.65 -1.40 9.18
N LEU A 69 3.53 -1.67 8.22
CA LEU A 69 4.53 -2.72 8.31
C LEU A 69 5.67 -2.39 9.27
N THR A 70 5.97 -1.11 9.53
CA THR A 70 7.10 -0.71 10.38
C THR A 70 6.66 -0.20 11.75
N GLY A 71 5.47 0.39 11.84
CA GLY A 71 5.04 1.19 12.98
C GLY A 71 5.81 2.50 13.15
N ASP A 72 6.57 2.93 12.14
CA ASP A 72 7.50 4.07 12.22
C ASP A 72 7.11 5.16 11.22
N GLU A 73 6.45 6.21 11.75
CA GLU A 73 6.01 7.38 10.99
C GLU A 73 7.19 8.16 10.38
N SER A 74 8.39 8.10 10.99
CA SER A 74 9.54 8.88 10.53
C SER A 74 10.05 8.43 9.15
N LEU A 75 9.66 7.24 8.69
CA LEU A 75 10.09 6.67 7.43
C LEU A 75 9.31 7.21 6.23
N ILE A 76 8.12 7.76 6.44
CA ILE A 76 7.13 7.98 5.38
C ILE A 76 6.86 9.48 5.11
N TYR A 77 6.20 9.74 4.00
CA TYR A 77 5.54 11.02 3.70
C TYR A 77 4.06 10.76 3.40
N LEU A 78 3.17 11.71 3.70
CA LEU A 78 1.72 11.59 3.42
C LEU A 78 1.08 12.94 3.12
N ARG A 79 0.06 12.93 2.26
CA ARG A 79 -0.85 14.05 2.06
C ARG A 79 -2.21 13.67 2.61
N TRP A 80 -2.56 14.29 3.73
CA TRP A 80 -3.84 14.10 4.39
C TRP A 80 -4.98 14.55 3.47
N PRO A 81 -6.22 14.03 3.61
CA PRO A 81 -7.37 14.49 2.85
C PRO A 81 -7.63 16.01 2.97
N SER A 82 -7.29 16.60 4.12
CA SER A 82 -7.33 18.04 4.36
C SER A 82 -6.30 18.86 3.57
N GLY A 83 -5.38 18.21 2.86
CA GLY A 83 -4.26 18.82 2.15
C GLY A 83 -3.02 19.07 3.01
N LYS A 84 -3.07 18.79 4.32
CA LYS A 84 -1.89 18.84 5.20
C LYS A 84 -0.84 17.85 4.69
N LEU A 85 0.44 18.24 4.77
CA LEU A 85 1.57 17.40 4.38
C LEU A 85 2.30 16.88 5.62
N LEU A 86 2.70 15.62 5.58
CA LEU A 86 3.62 14.96 6.50
C LEU A 86 4.89 14.57 5.72
N GLY A 87 6.06 14.71 6.34
CA GLY A 87 7.34 14.38 5.72
C GLY A 87 7.79 15.36 4.64
N ALA A 88 7.18 16.56 4.56
CA ALA A 88 7.68 17.62 3.70
C ALA A 88 9.07 18.04 4.18
N HIS A 89 10.12 17.67 3.44
CA HIS A 89 11.44 18.22 3.67
C HIS A 89 11.35 19.75 3.59
N ASN A 90 11.79 20.43 4.66
CA ASN A 90 12.09 21.86 4.65
C ASN A 90 12.99 22.17 3.44
N GLY A 91 12.50 22.89 2.42
CA GLY A 91 13.41 23.32 1.36
C GLY A 91 12.87 23.90 0.06
N GLU A 92 11.61 23.66 -0.35
CA GLU A 92 11.08 24.30 -1.56
C GLU A 92 9.74 24.97 -1.28
N SER A 93 9.84 26.24 -0.86
CA SER A 93 8.74 27.18 -1.05
C SER A 93 8.49 27.29 -2.54
N ILE A 94 7.43 26.65 -3.05
CA ILE A 94 6.90 26.96 -4.37
C ILE A 94 6.34 28.38 -4.29
N ASN A 95 7.20 29.36 -4.58
CA ASN A 95 6.80 30.69 -5.00
C ASN A 95 6.19 30.58 -6.41
N GLY A 96 4.99 30.01 -6.49
CA GLY A 96 4.15 30.05 -7.67
C GLY A 96 3.43 31.38 -7.71
N LYS A 97 3.97 32.33 -8.50
CA LYS A 97 3.29 33.57 -8.87
C LYS A 97 1.90 33.24 -9.41
N SER A 98 0.87 33.51 -8.63
CA SER A 98 -0.51 33.56 -9.07
C SER A 98 -0.70 34.81 -9.93
N ASN A 99 -0.54 34.67 -11.25
CA ASN A 99 -1.10 35.64 -12.19
C ASN A 99 -2.60 35.38 -12.30
N GLY A 100 -3.38 36.34 -11.82
CA GLY A 100 -4.83 36.36 -11.99
C GLY A 100 -5.26 36.53 -13.44
N ASN A 101 -6.30 35.82 -13.85
CA ASN A 101 -7.55 36.39 -14.34
C ASN A 101 -8.48 35.25 -14.80
N GLY A 102 -9.71 35.25 -14.31
CA GLY A 102 -10.71 34.26 -14.70
C GLY A 102 -11.98 34.35 -13.86
N ILE A 103 -12.65 35.50 -13.94
CA ILE A 103 -13.98 35.72 -13.38
C ILE A 103 -14.98 34.82 -14.11
N SER A 104 -15.72 33.98 -13.38
CA SER A 104 -17.10 33.65 -13.73
C SER A 104 -17.90 33.23 -12.50
N ASN A 105 -18.88 34.06 -12.18
CA ASN A 105 -19.84 33.99 -11.08
C ASN A 105 -20.72 32.73 -11.12
N GLY A 106 -20.88 32.09 -9.96
CA GLY A 106 -22.00 31.22 -9.63
C GLY A 106 -22.50 31.55 -8.22
N LYS A 107 -23.53 32.40 -8.13
CA LYS A 107 -24.21 32.80 -6.89
C LYS A 107 -24.94 31.61 -6.25
N VAL A 108 -24.75 31.39 -4.95
CA VAL A 108 -25.84 30.95 -4.05
C VAL A 108 -25.75 31.75 -2.76
N ASN A 109 -26.81 32.51 -2.49
CA ASN A 109 -27.03 33.31 -1.29
C ASN A 109 -27.41 32.42 -0.11
N GLY A 110 -26.87 32.75 1.07
CA GLY A 110 -27.34 32.21 2.36
C GLY A 110 -26.68 32.95 3.52
N ASN A 111 -27.20 34.14 3.85
CA ASN A 111 -26.83 34.90 5.04
C ASN A 111 -27.30 34.15 6.30
N SER A 112 -26.42 33.96 7.28
CA SER A 112 -26.76 33.97 8.72
C SER A 112 -25.49 34.14 9.56
N THR A 113 -25.34 35.33 10.13
CA THR A 113 -24.41 35.65 11.21
C THR A 113 -25.02 35.25 12.55
N SER A 114 -24.29 34.48 13.37
CA SER A 114 -24.37 34.58 14.83
C SER A 114 -23.12 34.02 15.50
N ASN A 115 -22.59 34.82 16.42
CA ASN A 115 -21.42 34.58 17.27
C ASN A 115 -21.55 33.37 18.22
N GLY A 116 -20.42 32.74 18.52
CA GLY A 116 -20.08 32.34 19.90
C GLY A 116 -19.99 30.84 20.19
N ALA A 117 -18.88 30.50 20.87
CA ALA A 117 -18.64 29.36 21.76
C ALA A 117 -17.98 28.09 21.19
N ASN A 118 -16.82 27.80 21.78
CA ASN A 118 -16.02 26.58 21.77
C ASN A 118 -16.80 25.27 21.60
N GLY A 119 -16.37 24.45 20.65
CA GLY A 119 -16.71 23.04 20.56
C GLY A 119 -15.62 22.27 19.82
N VAL A 120 -14.97 21.33 20.49
CA VAL A 120 -14.02 20.34 19.92
C VAL A 120 -14.82 19.29 19.13
N TYR A 121 -15.51 19.74 18.08
CA TYR A 121 -16.24 18.92 17.11
C TYR A 121 -16.10 19.55 15.72
N GLY A 122 -14.92 19.40 15.11
CA GLY A 122 -14.72 19.63 13.69
C GLY A 122 -13.89 18.45 13.18
N ASN A 123 -14.48 17.44 12.55
CA ASN A 123 -14.98 17.52 11.18
C ASN A 123 -16.03 16.43 10.92
N SER A 124 -17.31 16.79 10.77
CA SER A 124 -18.37 15.88 10.32
C SER A 124 -18.41 15.68 8.80
N ASN A 125 -17.46 16.27 8.06
CA ASN A 125 -17.42 16.14 6.61
C ASN A 125 -16.61 14.90 6.21
N VAL A 126 -17.30 13.93 5.61
CA VAL A 126 -16.73 12.65 5.13
C VAL A 126 -15.53 12.86 4.20
N ASN A 127 -15.49 13.95 3.43
CA ASN A 127 -14.38 14.24 2.52
C ASN A 127 -13.03 14.41 3.25
N ASN A 128 -13.03 14.71 4.55
CA ASN A 128 -11.81 14.77 5.35
C ASN A 128 -11.29 13.38 5.77
N GLY A 129 -12.07 12.32 5.55
CA GLY A 129 -11.71 10.93 5.79
C GLY A 129 -11.45 10.14 4.51
N LEU A 130 -11.80 10.66 3.33
CA LEU A 130 -11.58 9.96 2.06
C LEU A 130 -10.19 10.27 1.51
N TRP A 131 -9.35 9.26 1.41
CA TRP A 131 -7.96 9.38 0.95
C TRP A 131 -7.82 9.16 -0.55
N ASN A 132 -6.83 9.83 -1.12
CA ASN A 132 -6.45 9.69 -2.52
C ASN A 132 -5.16 8.89 -2.63
N TYR A 133 -5.08 8.01 -3.64
CA TYR A 133 -3.85 7.32 -4.01
C TYR A 133 -2.64 8.25 -4.14
N PHE A 134 -2.78 9.41 -4.80
CA PHE A 134 -1.65 10.30 -5.08
C PHE A 134 -1.35 11.25 -3.91
N TYR A 135 -0.06 11.39 -3.59
CA TYR A 135 0.43 12.44 -2.70
C TYR A 135 0.51 13.80 -3.42
N GLU A 136 0.93 13.78 -4.68
CA GLU A 136 1.11 14.96 -5.54
C GLU A 136 0.15 14.91 -6.73
N ASP A 137 0.39 15.74 -7.75
CA ASP A 137 -0.42 15.72 -8.96
C ASP A 137 -0.41 14.32 -9.62
N PRO A 138 -1.56 13.84 -10.13
CA PRO A 138 -1.65 12.49 -10.69
C PRO A 138 -0.76 12.31 -11.92
N VAL A 139 -0.02 11.20 -11.95
CA VAL A 139 0.92 10.88 -13.04
C VAL A 139 0.29 9.86 -14.00
N LEU A 140 0.40 10.13 -15.31
CA LEU A 140 -0.06 9.25 -16.41
C LEU A 140 -1.55 8.82 -16.32
N THR A 141 -2.37 9.64 -15.70
CA THR A 141 -3.81 9.43 -15.52
C THR A 141 -4.59 10.73 -15.81
N CYS A 142 -5.84 10.84 -15.35
CA CYS A 142 -6.59 12.09 -15.40
C CYS A 142 -5.96 13.17 -14.51
N ARG A 143 -6.20 14.43 -14.86
CA ARG A 143 -5.75 15.57 -14.05
C ARG A 143 -6.39 15.58 -12.66
N ASP A 144 -7.69 15.36 -12.61
CA ASP A 144 -8.47 15.37 -11.38
C ASP A 144 -8.72 13.91 -10.98
N PHE A 145 -7.90 13.35 -10.10
CA PHE A 145 -8.01 11.96 -9.63
C PHE A 145 -8.83 11.94 -8.32
N PRO A 146 -9.87 11.09 -8.21
CA PRO A 146 -10.74 11.10 -7.04
C PRO A 146 -10.11 10.33 -5.86
N PRO A 147 -10.59 10.57 -4.63
CA PRO A 147 -10.38 9.65 -3.52
C PRO A 147 -10.84 8.23 -3.86
N ASP A 148 -10.18 7.24 -3.28
CA ASP A 148 -10.46 5.83 -3.51
C ASP A 148 -10.56 5.05 -2.19
N ALA A 149 -11.37 4.01 -2.22
CA ALA A 149 -11.69 3.18 -1.08
C ALA A 149 -10.49 2.33 -0.61
N ASP A 150 -9.50 2.10 -1.47
CA ASP A 150 -8.34 1.27 -1.13
C ASP A 150 -7.35 2.01 -0.24
N THR A 151 -6.97 3.22 -0.67
CA THR A 151 -6.12 4.14 0.07
C THR A 151 -6.84 4.60 1.33
N THR A 152 -8.14 4.87 1.25
CA THR A 152 -8.96 5.19 2.43
C THR A 152 -8.94 4.05 3.43
N SER A 153 -9.20 2.82 2.99
CA SER A 153 -9.21 1.66 3.87
C SER A 153 -7.85 1.43 4.53
N THR A 154 -6.79 1.53 3.73
CA THR A 154 -5.42 1.34 4.18
C THR A 154 -5.03 2.41 5.20
N ALA A 155 -5.47 3.66 5.03
CA ALA A 155 -5.24 4.71 6.02
C ALA A 155 -5.86 4.36 7.38
N TYR A 156 -7.14 4.01 7.42
CA TYR A 156 -7.82 3.65 8.67
C TYR A 156 -7.26 2.38 9.33
N LEU A 157 -6.66 1.48 8.55
CA LEU A 157 -6.03 0.26 9.07
C LEU A 157 -4.60 0.49 9.60
N SER A 158 -3.93 1.56 9.15
CA SER A 158 -2.51 1.83 9.41
C SER A 158 -2.28 2.95 10.42
N LEU A 159 -3.19 3.92 10.49
CA LEU A 159 -3.06 5.07 11.37
C LEU A 159 -3.09 4.65 12.85
N PRO A 160 -2.16 5.16 13.68
CA PRO A 160 -2.28 5.07 15.14
C PRO A 160 -3.61 5.64 15.65
N ALA A 161 -4.09 5.09 16.77
CA ALA A 161 -5.42 5.40 17.31
C ALA A 161 -5.60 6.89 17.64
N GLU A 162 -4.52 7.60 17.99
CA GLU A 162 -4.50 9.04 18.25
C GLU A 162 -4.81 9.91 17.02
N TYR A 163 -4.58 9.41 15.80
CA TYR A 163 -4.86 10.15 14.57
C TYR A 163 -6.30 9.97 14.10
N LEU A 164 -6.97 8.86 14.44
CA LEU A 164 -8.33 8.56 13.96
C LEU A 164 -9.37 9.63 14.33
N PRO A 165 -9.36 10.25 15.54
CA PRO A 165 -10.28 11.35 15.86
C PRO A 165 -10.01 12.65 15.10
N THR A 166 -8.84 12.79 14.45
CA THR A 166 -8.43 14.02 13.76
C THR A 166 -8.86 14.08 12.30
N ILE A 167 -9.36 12.97 11.76
CA ILE A 167 -9.88 12.85 10.39
C ILE A 167 -11.42 12.90 10.43
N ALA A 168 -12.12 12.03 9.69
CA ALA A 168 -13.57 11.89 9.80
C ALA A 168 -13.94 10.73 10.76
N PRO A 169 -15.10 10.83 11.45
CA PRO A 169 -15.70 9.68 12.14
C PRO A 169 -15.72 8.44 11.25
N VAL A 170 -15.31 7.30 11.78
CA VAL A 170 -15.18 6.06 11.01
C VAL A 170 -16.51 5.61 10.42
N GLU A 171 -17.61 5.85 11.14
CA GLU A 171 -18.97 5.52 10.73
C GLU A 171 -19.36 6.26 9.44
N LEU A 172 -18.95 7.52 9.29
CA LEU A 172 -19.22 8.28 8.05
C LEU A 172 -18.46 7.72 6.85
N VAL A 173 -17.24 7.23 7.07
CA VAL A 173 -16.44 6.60 6.01
C VAL A 173 -17.00 5.23 5.64
N LEU A 174 -17.40 4.43 6.62
CA LEU A 174 -18.08 3.15 6.39
C LEU A 174 -19.40 3.34 5.65
N ASP A 175 -20.20 4.35 6.01
CA ASP A 175 -21.43 4.68 5.31
C ASP A 175 -21.17 5.12 3.86
N ALA A 176 -20.12 5.90 3.60
CA ALA A 176 -19.72 6.25 2.24
C ALA A 176 -19.31 5.02 1.42
N MET A 177 -18.58 4.07 2.01
CA MET A 177 -18.24 2.81 1.33
C MET A 177 -19.47 1.95 1.06
N ALA A 178 -20.36 1.78 2.04
CA ALA A 178 -21.56 0.94 1.93
C ALA A 178 -22.61 1.50 0.96
N THR A 179 -22.60 2.82 0.71
CA THR A 179 -23.49 3.47 -0.27
C THR A 179 -22.88 3.55 -1.67
N ASN A 180 -21.55 3.49 -1.78
CA ASN A 180 -20.83 3.50 -3.05
C ASN A 180 -20.77 2.09 -3.67
N ILE A 181 -21.89 1.64 -4.23
CA ILE A 181 -22.06 0.29 -4.81
C ILE A 181 -22.33 0.33 -6.31
N ASP A 182 -21.98 -0.75 -7.02
CA ASP A 182 -22.36 -0.95 -8.41
C ASP A 182 -23.79 -1.54 -8.54
N SER A 183 -24.20 -1.87 -9.77
CA SER A 183 -25.52 -2.44 -10.05
C SER A 183 -25.77 -3.81 -9.43
N ASP A 184 -24.71 -4.55 -9.08
CA ASP A 184 -24.79 -5.86 -8.43
C ASP A 184 -24.75 -5.73 -6.89
N GLY A 185 -24.64 -4.50 -6.38
CA GLY A 185 -24.54 -4.19 -4.96
C GLY A 185 -23.15 -4.42 -4.38
N ILE A 186 -22.11 -4.43 -5.21
CA ILE A 186 -20.72 -4.61 -4.79
C ILE A 186 -20.08 -3.23 -4.60
N MET A 187 -19.35 -3.05 -3.50
CA MET A 187 -18.71 -1.77 -3.18
C MET A 187 -17.61 -1.40 -4.17
N GLN A 188 -17.56 -0.13 -4.57
CA GLN A 188 -16.70 0.36 -5.65
C GLN A 188 -15.39 1.00 -5.15
N THR A 189 -14.40 1.02 -6.05
CA THR A 189 -13.05 1.52 -5.81
C THR A 189 -13.00 3.04 -5.66
N TYR A 190 -13.65 3.81 -6.53
CA TYR A 190 -13.56 5.27 -6.53
C TYR A 190 -14.82 5.89 -5.96
N PHE A 191 -14.68 6.98 -5.19
CA PHE A 191 -15.82 7.73 -4.65
C PHE A 191 -16.35 8.75 -5.67
N THR A 192 -16.71 8.26 -6.86
CA THR A 192 -17.23 9.07 -7.97
C THR A 192 -17.91 8.22 -9.05
N ASP A 193 -19.00 8.72 -9.61
CA ASP A 193 -19.80 8.03 -10.61
C ASP A 193 -19.12 7.96 -11.99
N ASP A 194 -18.12 8.81 -12.26
CA ASP A 194 -17.39 8.84 -13.54
C ASP A 194 -16.42 7.66 -13.71
N ARG A 195 -16.16 6.91 -12.63
CA ARG A 195 -15.23 5.76 -12.60
C ARG A 195 -15.87 4.56 -11.90
N PRO A 196 -16.93 3.98 -12.46
CA PRO A 196 -17.62 2.88 -11.83
C PRO A 196 -16.75 1.62 -11.96
N ARG A 197 -15.96 1.32 -10.93
CA ARG A 197 -14.94 0.27 -10.95
C ARG A 197 -15.01 -0.53 -9.67
N THR A 198 -15.11 -1.84 -9.83
CA THR A 198 -15.09 -2.81 -8.75
C THR A 198 -13.80 -3.62 -8.89
N THR A 199 -13.05 -3.75 -7.80
CA THR A 199 -11.73 -4.39 -7.79
C THR A 199 -11.64 -5.32 -6.57
N PRO A 200 -11.41 -6.63 -6.73
CA PRO A 200 -11.43 -7.59 -5.61
C PRO A 200 -10.47 -7.23 -4.46
N GLU A 201 -9.26 -6.79 -4.79
CA GLU A 201 -8.23 -6.37 -3.84
C GLU A 201 -8.71 -5.20 -2.97
N VAL A 202 -9.35 -4.21 -3.58
CA VAL A 202 -9.90 -3.03 -2.90
C VAL A 202 -11.06 -3.42 -1.99
N CYS A 203 -11.96 -4.27 -2.49
CA CYS A 203 -13.07 -4.81 -1.72
C CYS A 203 -12.60 -5.61 -0.51
N CYS A 204 -11.48 -6.35 -0.59
CA CYS A 204 -10.88 -6.96 0.59
C CYS A 204 -10.50 -5.91 1.64
N ASN A 205 -9.87 -4.80 1.25
CA ASN A 205 -9.50 -3.76 2.21
C ASN A 205 -10.71 -3.03 2.80
N ILE A 206 -11.76 -2.79 2.01
CA ILE A 206 -13.04 -2.25 2.52
C ILE A 206 -13.58 -3.18 3.62
N LEU A 207 -13.77 -4.47 3.32
CA LEU A 207 -14.29 -5.45 4.29
C LEU A 207 -13.43 -5.49 5.57
N ARG A 208 -12.11 -5.35 5.44
CA ARG A 208 -11.20 -5.31 6.58
C ARG A 208 -11.46 -4.13 7.51
N VAL A 209 -11.77 -2.94 6.98
CA VAL A 209 -12.14 -1.79 7.82
C VAL A 209 -13.44 -2.08 8.57
N PHE A 210 -14.46 -2.62 7.88
CA PHE A 210 -15.70 -3.02 8.55
C PHE A 210 -15.44 -3.99 9.70
N HIS A 211 -14.63 -5.03 9.50
CA HIS A 211 -14.26 -5.96 10.56
C HIS A 211 -13.46 -5.30 11.69
N ARG A 212 -12.43 -4.51 11.37
CA ARG A 212 -11.55 -3.83 12.35
C ARG A 212 -12.34 -2.95 13.31
N PHE A 213 -13.36 -2.26 12.81
CA PHE A 213 -14.13 -1.29 13.60
C PHE A 213 -15.45 -1.85 14.13
N GLY A 214 -15.66 -3.17 14.08
CA GLY A 214 -16.81 -3.82 14.72
C GLY A 214 -18.09 -3.87 13.88
N TYR A 215 -18.02 -3.54 12.59
CA TYR A 215 -19.12 -3.55 11.62
C TYR A 215 -19.08 -4.74 10.66
N GLY A 216 -18.31 -5.80 10.99
CA GLY A 216 -18.21 -7.00 10.16
C GLY A 216 -19.51 -7.76 9.92
N SER A 217 -20.54 -7.53 10.74
CA SER A 217 -21.88 -8.12 10.59
C SER A 217 -22.89 -7.20 9.90
N ASP A 218 -22.44 -6.06 9.35
CA ASP A 218 -23.32 -5.11 8.67
C ASP A 218 -23.96 -5.77 7.42
N PRO A 219 -25.30 -5.80 7.29
CA PRO A 219 -25.94 -6.46 6.15
C PRO A 219 -25.59 -5.82 4.80
N ARG A 220 -25.14 -4.55 4.78
CA ARG A 220 -24.79 -3.82 3.55
C ARG A 220 -23.54 -4.38 2.88
N ILE A 221 -22.60 -4.97 3.63
CA ILE A 221 -21.36 -5.52 3.06
C ILE A 221 -21.50 -6.93 2.50
N LYS A 222 -22.65 -7.58 2.75
CA LYS A 222 -22.87 -9.00 2.47
C LYS A 222 -22.63 -9.39 1.01
N ARG A 223 -23.09 -8.57 0.08
CA ARG A 223 -22.90 -8.79 -1.37
C ARG A 223 -21.42 -8.76 -1.75
N THR A 224 -20.66 -7.85 -1.16
CA THR A 224 -19.22 -7.74 -1.39
C THR A 224 -18.48 -8.94 -0.77
N GLU A 225 -18.86 -9.40 0.42
CA GLU A 225 -18.31 -10.64 0.99
C GLU A 225 -18.50 -11.84 0.06
N ASP A 226 -19.74 -12.03 -0.42
CA ASP A 226 -20.11 -13.15 -1.27
C ASP A 226 -19.33 -13.13 -2.59
N TRP A 227 -19.11 -11.94 -3.15
CA TRP A 227 -18.30 -11.75 -4.34
C TRP A 227 -16.82 -12.08 -4.11
N ILE A 228 -16.21 -11.63 -3.00
CA ILE A 228 -14.81 -11.96 -2.69
C ILE A 228 -14.59 -13.45 -2.49
N VAL A 229 -15.50 -14.13 -1.80
CA VAL A 229 -15.46 -15.60 -1.66
C VAL A 229 -15.51 -16.25 -3.05
N SER A 230 -16.41 -15.81 -3.92
CA SER A 230 -16.50 -16.31 -5.30
C SER A 230 -15.22 -16.05 -6.11
N CYS A 231 -14.61 -14.86 -5.99
CA CYS A 231 -13.34 -14.54 -6.66
C CYS A 231 -12.21 -15.47 -6.21
N LEU A 232 -12.15 -15.81 -4.93
CA LEU A 232 -11.16 -16.73 -4.36
C LEU A 232 -11.35 -18.17 -4.82
N GLU A 233 -12.61 -18.64 -4.87
CA GLU A 233 -12.95 -20.00 -5.31
C GLU A 233 -12.72 -20.20 -6.81
N ASN A 234 -13.03 -19.19 -7.62
CA ASN A 234 -12.94 -19.25 -9.08
C ASN A 234 -11.60 -18.78 -9.65
N ASN A 235 -10.63 -18.45 -8.79
CA ASN A 235 -9.31 -17.95 -9.19
C ASN A 235 -9.38 -16.70 -10.10
N ALA A 236 -10.33 -15.80 -9.83
CA ALA A 236 -10.67 -14.68 -10.71
C ALA A 236 -9.51 -13.69 -10.96
N CYS A 237 -8.50 -13.66 -10.08
CA CYS A 237 -7.37 -12.73 -10.14
C CYS A 237 -6.04 -13.40 -10.55
N LEU A 238 -6.04 -14.59 -11.17
CA LEU A 238 -4.81 -15.31 -11.54
C LEU A 238 -3.88 -14.50 -12.47
N GLU A 239 -4.47 -13.75 -13.39
CA GLU A 239 -3.76 -12.91 -14.35
C GLU A 239 -3.64 -11.44 -13.88
N GLY A 240 -3.90 -11.21 -12.59
CA GLY A 240 -4.06 -9.86 -12.04
C GLY A 240 -5.43 -9.25 -12.36
N SER A 241 -5.54 -7.96 -12.10
CA SER A 241 -6.71 -7.11 -12.33
C SER A 241 -6.28 -5.80 -12.99
N ARG A 242 -7.25 -4.91 -13.25
CA ARG A 242 -6.97 -3.61 -13.90
C ARG A 242 -5.94 -2.76 -13.16
N HIS A 243 -5.95 -2.82 -11.84
CA HIS A 243 -5.09 -1.98 -10.98
C HIS A 243 -3.98 -2.79 -10.32
N TYR A 244 -4.07 -4.11 -10.31
CA TYR A 244 -3.05 -4.98 -9.72
C TYR A 244 -2.51 -5.97 -10.74
N SER A 245 -1.21 -5.90 -10.95
CA SER A 245 -0.46 -6.67 -11.95
C SER A 245 -0.16 -8.12 -11.56
N THR A 246 -0.44 -8.55 -10.32
CA THR A 246 -0.08 -9.89 -9.85
C THR A 246 -1.15 -10.54 -8.99
N PRO A 247 -1.35 -11.88 -9.08
CA PRO A 247 -2.30 -12.61 -8.23
C PRO A 247 -1.92 -12.55 -6.75
N GLU A 248 -0.64 -12.38 -6.43
CA GLU A 248 -0.17 -12.26 -5.05
C GLU A 248 -0.79 -11.06 -4.32
N SER A 249 -1.19 -10.01 -5.04
CA SER A 249 -1.89 -8.85 -4.45
C SER A 249 -3.23 -9.26 -3.84
N PHE A 250 -4.07 -9.94 -4.62
CA PHE A 250 -5.37 -10.42 -4.17
C PHE A 250 -5.23 -11.42 -3.03
N LEU A 251 -4.33 -12.41 -3.16
CA LEU A 251 -4.12 -13.40 -2.12
C LEU A 251 -3.58 -12.78 -0.82
N TYR A 252 -2.73 -11.75 -0.90
CA TYR A 252 -2.27 -11.00 0.27
C TYR A 252 -3.43 -10.29 0.99
N PHE A 253 -4.29 -9.56 0.26
CA PHE A 253 -5.40 -8.85 0.89
C PHE A 253 -6.48 -9.81 1.41
N VAL A 254 -6.74 -10.93 0.73
CA VAL A 254 -7.61 -11.99 1.26
C VAL A 254 -7.03 -12.63 2.52
N ALA A 255 -5.72 -12.93 2.56
CA ALA A 255 -5.07 -13.48 3.75
C ALA A 255 -5.19 -12.53 4.94
N ARG A 256 -5.03 -11.22 4.71
CA ARG A 256 -5.25 -10.21 5.75
C ARG A 256 -6.70 -10.11 6.18
N LEU A 257 -7.66 -10.19 5.25
CA LEU A 257 -9.09 -10.22 5.58
C LEU A 257 -9.46 -11.46 6.39
N TYR A 258 -8.95 -12.63 5.99
CA TYR A 258 -9.13 -13.88 6.71
C TYR A 258 -8.70 -13.77 8.19
N VAL A 259 -7.53 -13.15 8.45
CA VAL A 259 -7.06 -12.91 9.82
C VAL A 259 -7.91 -11.87 10.54
N GLU A 260 -8.25 -10.76 9.88
CA GLU A 260 -9.06 -9.67 10.44
C GLU A 260 -10.45 -10.14 10.91
N CYS A 261 -11.05 -11.08 10.17
CA CYS A 261 -12.35 -11.66 10.51
C CYS A 261 -12.37 -12.38 11.87
N GLY A 262 -11.23 -12.88 12.37
CA GLY A 262 -11.16 -13.63 13.62
C GLY A 262 -12.14 -14.81 13.65
N SER A 263 -13.10 -14.79 14.58
CA SER A 263 -14.16 -15.81 14.71
C SER A 263 -15.40 -15.57 13.84
N HIS A 264 -15.43 -14.50 13.05
CA HIS A 264 -16.56 -14.20 12.17
C HIS A 264 -16.74 -15.30 11.10
N PRO A 265 -17.98 -15.69 10.74
CA PRO A 265 -18.24 -16.76 9.76
C PRO A 265 -17.57 -16.55 8.39
N LEU A 266 -17.29 -15.29 8.01
CA LEU A 266 -16.54 -14.98 6.78
C LEU A 266 -15.15 -15.64 6.74
N ALA A 267 -14.45 -15.76 7.89
CA ALA A 267 -13.15 -16.42 7.95
C ALA A 267 -13.22 -17.87 7.44
N GLN A 268 -14.25 -18.61 7.84
CA GLN A 268 -14.46 -19.99 7.36
C GLN A 268 -14.71 -20.05 5.85
N ARG A 269 -15.47 -19.10 5.32
CA ARG A 269 -15.76 -19.00 3.88
C ARG A 269 -14.52 -18.65 3.05
N LEU A 270 -13.57 -17.92 3.63
CA LEU A 270 -12.28 -17.59 3.02
C LEU A 270 -11.20 -18.65 3.22
N SER A 271 -11.51 -19.78 3.88
CA SER A 271 -10.52 -20.82 4.24
C SER A 271 -9.76 -21.41 3.05
N ALA A 272 -10.30 -21.31 1.83
CA ALA A 272 -9.62 -21.70 0.60
C ALA A 272 -8.30 -20.95 0.37
N ILE A 273 -8.07 -19.81 1.05
CA ILE A 273 -6.87 -18.99 0.90
C ILE A 273 -5.57 -19.76 1.10
N LYS A 274 -5.53 -20.72 2.05
CA LYS A 274 -4.34 -21.53 2.30
C LYS A 274 -3.97 -22.36 1.06
N GLY A 275 -4.94 -23.08 0.51
CA GLY A 275 -4.74 -23.88 -0.69
C GLY A 275 -4.41 -23.03 -1.92
N GLN A 276 -4.93 -21.79 -2.01
CA GLN A 276 -4.56 -20.89 -3.11
C GLN A 276 -3.13 -20.37 -2.98
N LEU A 277 -2.69 -20.02 -1.77
CA LEU A 277 -1.30 -19.64 -1.52
C LEU A 277 -0.33 -20.80 -1.80
N GLU A 278 -0.65 -22.02 -1.36
CA GLU A 278 0.17 -23.21 -1.60
C GLU A 278 0.42 -23.47 -3.09
N LYS A 279 -0.59 -23.29 -3.95
CA LYS A 279 -0.44 -23.40 -5.41
C LYS A 279 0.50 -22.35 -6.00
N ARG A 280 0.69 -21.22 -5.33
CA ARG A 280 1.57 -20.13 -5.78
C ARG A 280 3.00 -20.26 -5.26
N ILE A 281 3.25 -21.07 -4.23
CA ILE A 281 4.61 -21.28 -3.70
C ILE A 281 5.53 -21.77 -4.83
N ASN A 282 6.75 -21.23 -4.89
CA ASN A 282 7.76 -21.47 -5.94
C ASN A 282 7.38 -20.99 -7.35
N VAL A 283 6.21 -20.38 -7.57
CA VAL A 283 5.89 -19.77 -8.87
C VAL A 283 6.75 -18.50 -9.02
N PRO A 284 7.50 -18.35 -10.13
CA PRO A 284 8.30 -17.16 -10.39
C PRO A 284 7.43 -15.89 -10.35
N THR A 285 7.92 -14.85 -9.69
CA THR A 285 7.25 -13.55 -9.61
C THR A 285 8.28 -12.46 -9.27
N ASN A 286 7.85 -11.19 -9.25
CA ASN A 286 8.72 -10.06 -8.92
C ASN A 286 9.00 -9.96 -7.40
N PRO A 287 10.01 -9.17 -6.97
CA PRO A 287 10.44 -9.11 -5.56
C PRO A 287 9.34 -8.79 -4.55
N LEU A 288 8.44 -7.85 -4.86
CA LEU A 288 7.37 -7.42 -3.95
C LEU A 288 6.27 -8.46 -3.90
N ALA A 289 5.84 -8.99 -5.05
CA ALA A 289 4.87 -10.08 -5.10
C ALA A 289 5.36 -11.33 -4.35
N LEU A 290 6.66 -11.66 -4.44
CA LEU A 290 7.28 -12.74 -3.67
C LEU A 290 7.18 -12.47 -2.16
N ALA A 291 7.48 -11.25 -1.72
CA ALA A 291 7.34 -10.86 -0.32
C ALA A 291 5.87 -10.89 0.14
N LEU A 292 4.92 -10.42 -0.68
CA LEU A 292 3.48 -10.51 -0.40
C LEU A 292 3.04 -11.96 -0.19
N ARG A 293 3.47 -12.88 -1.05
CA ARG A 293 3.18 -14.33 -0.93
C ARG A 293 3.72 -14.91 0.37
N ILE A 294 5.00 -14.69 0.67
CA ILE A 294 5.64 -15.24 1.88
C ILE A 294 4.96 -14.68 3.14
N PHE A 295 4.70 -13.38 3.19
CA PHE A 295 4.04 -12.77 4.33
C PHE A 295 2.59 -13.27 4.48
N ALA A 296 1.85 -13.43 3.38
CA ALA A 296 0.52 -14.03 3.40
C ALA A 296 0.55 -15.47 3.93
N CYS A 297 1.54 -16.28 3.53
CA CYS A 297 1.76 -17.62 4.09
C CYS A 297 1.99 -17.58 5.61
N GLN A 298 2.80 -16.65 6.10
CA GLN A 298 3.02 -16.45 7.55
C GLN A 298 1.71 -16.09 8.27
N LEU A 299 0.91 -15.18 7.71
CA LEU A 299 -0.35 -14.72 8.30
C LEU A 299 -1.36 -15.85 8.48
N VAL A 300 -1.50 -16.73 7.49
CA VAL A 300 -2.49 -17.83 7.54
C VAL A 300 -1.93 -19.11 8.18
N GLY A 301 -0.67 -19.09 8.64
CA GLY A 301 -0.02 -20.21 9.30
C GLY A 301 0.27 -21.39 8.36
N ILE A 302 0.72 -21.12 7.13
CA ILE A 302 1.35 -22.15 6.28
C ILE A 302 2.72 -22.47 6.87
N GLU A 303 3.10 -23.76 6.86
CA GLU A 303 4.37 -24.22 7.43
C GLU A 303 5.57 -23.64 6.66
N ALA A 304 6.56 -23.12 7.39
CA ALA A 304 7.75 -22.49 6.81
C ALA A 304 8.55 -23.41 5.88
N GLY A 305 8.53 -24.73 6.14
CA GLY A 305 9.17 -25.73 5.27
C GLY A 305 8.65 -25.70 3.83
N LEU A 306 7.37 -25.35 3.62
CA LEU A 306 6.73 -25.34 2.30
C LEU A 306 7.23 -24.18 1.43
N TYR A 307 7.38 -22.97 2.01
CA TYR A 307 7.86 -21.78 1.28
C TYR A 307 9.35 -21.47 1.51
N ARG A 308 10.15 -22.42 2.02
CA ARG A 308 11.58 -22.22 2.29
C ARG A 308 12.37 -21.71 1.07
N LYS A 309 12.12 -22.27 -0.11
CA LYS A 309 12.79 -21.84 -1.35
C LYS A 309 12.42 -20.41 -1.76
N ASP A 310 11.16 -20.01 -1.54
CA ASP A 310 10.72 -18.64 -1.76
C ASP A 310 11.43 -17.68 -0.80
N LEU A 311 11.57 -18.07 0.47
CA LEU A 311 12.31 -17.27 1.46
C LEU A 311 13.79 -17.15 1.10
N GLU A 312 14.45 -18.24 0.70
CA GLU A 312 15.83 -18.23 0.22
C GLU A 312 15.99 -17.31 -1.02
N ALA A 313 15.06 -17.41 -1.97
CA ALA A 313 15.03 -16.53 -3.14
C ALA A 313 14.89 -15.06 -2.72
N LEU A 314 13.95 -14.74 -1.80
CA LEU A 314 13.76 -13.39 -1.30
C LEU A 314 15.03 -12.85 -0.63
N LEU A 315 15.66 -13.62 0.27
CA LEU A 315 16.86 -13.20 0.99
C LEU A 315 18.05 -12.96 0.03
N SER A 316 18.14 -13.76 -1.03
CA SER A 316 19.20 -13.60 -2.04
C SER A 316 19.13 -12.28 -2.81
N LEU A 317 17.96 -11.63 -2.84
CA LEU A 317 17.73 -10.36 -3.55
C LEU A 317 18.21 -9.12 -2.77
N GLN A 318 18.59 -9.25 -1.50
CA GLN A 318 19.03 -8.08 -0.72
C GLN A 318 20.26 -7.43 -1.36
N SER A 319 20.14 -6.14 -1.67
CA SER A 319 21.16 -5.34 -2.33
C SER A 319 22.26 -4.90 -1.35
N GLY A 320 23.38 -4.42 -1.89
CA GLY A 320 24.54 -4.00 -1.09
C GLY A 320 24.23 -2.88 -0.07
N ASP A 321 23.26 -2.02 -0.40
CA ASP A 321 22.75 -0.94 0.46
C ASP A 321 21.77 -1.42 1.55
N GLY A 322 21.45 -2.72 1.57
CA GLY A 322 20.53 -3.33 2.53
C GLY A 322 19.07 -3.34 2.10
N GLY A 323 18.70 -2.65 1.02
CA GLY A 323 17.36 -2.64 0.47
C GLY A 323 17.09 -3.81 -0.47
N TRP A 324 15.83 -3.96 -0.88
CA TRP A 324 15.43 -4.87 -1.94
C TRP A 324 15.19 -4.12 -3.26
N PRO A 325 15.33 -4.79 -4.41
CA PRO A 325 14.91 -4.23 -5.68
C PRO A 325 13.42 -3.89 -5.67
N ALA A 326 13.01 -2.91 -6.48
CA ALA A 326 11.60 -2.57 -6.59
C ALA A 326 10.84 -3.76 -7.19
N GLY A 327 9.84 -4.25 -6.48
CA GLY A 327 8.81 -5.10 -7.07
C GLY A 327 7.51 -4.33 -7.23
N HIS A 328 6.66 -4.82 -8.14
CA HIS A 328 5.37 -4.22 -8.45
C HIS A 328 4.22 -5.12 -8.03
N PHE A 329 3.11 -4.50 -7.70
CA PHE A 329 1.86 -5.19 -7.45
C PHE A 329 0.71 -4.36 -8.02
N CYS A 330 0.81 -3.02 -7.97
CA CYS A 330 -0.08 -2.12 -8.70
C CYS A 330 0.39 -1.82 -10.13
N CYS A 331 -0.53 -1.36 -10.97
CA CYS A 331 -0.25 -0.81 -12.29
C CYS A 331 -1.20 0.36 -12.63
N ILE A 332 -0.79 1.18 -13.59
CA ILE A 332 -1.60 2.30 -14.07
C ILE A 332 -2.73 1.76 -14.93
N GLY A 333 -3.98 1.85 -14.47
CA GLY A 333 -5.13 1.24 -15.14
C GLY A 333 -5.44 1.73 -16.57
N LYS A 334 -4.77 2.78 -17.06
CA LYS A 334 -4.87 3.26 -18.46
C LYS A 334 -3.81 2.63 -19.37
N THR A 335 -2.58 2.47 -18.88
CA THR A 335 -1.42 2.04 -19.70
C THR A 335 -0.97 0.62 -19.39
N GLY A 336 -1.37 0.07 -18.24
CA GLY A 336 -0.85 -1.19 -17.70
C GLY A 336 0.58 -1.08 -17.15
N ALA A 337 1.20 0.10 -17.16
CA ALA A 337 2.56 0.27 -16.68
C ALA A 337 2.64 -0.06 -15.18
N CYS A 338 3.53 -1.00 -14.84
CA CYS A 338 3.67 -1.48 -13.47
C CYS A 338 4.29 -0.41 -12.57
N ILE A 339 3.81 -0.35 -11.33
CA ILE A 339 4.27 0.59 -10.30
C ILE A 339 5.03 -0.22 -9.24
N GLY A 340 6.33 0.03 -9.10
CA GLY A 340 7.20 -0.67 -8.16
C GLY A 340 7.73 0.21 -7.04
N ASN A 341 7.98 -0.37 -5.86
CA ASN A 341 8.48 0.39 -4.71
C ASN A 341 9.55 -0.39 -3.91
N ARG A 342 10.78 0.16 -3.82
CA ARG A 342 11.88 -0.45 -3.05
C ARG A 342 11.63 -0.40 -1.54
N GLY A 343 11.13 0.73 -1.04
CA GLY A 343 10.83 0.94 0.37
C GLY A 343 9.82 -0.07 0.90
N LEU A 344 8.71 -0.24 0.19
CA LEU A 344 7.67 -1.20 0.53
C LEU A 344 8.17 -2.65 0.44
N THR A 345 8.92 -2.98 -0.61
CA THR A 345 9.54 -4.32 -0.73
C THR A 345 10.46 -4.59 0.46
N THR A 346 11.29 -3.61 0.83
CA THR A 346 12.22 -3.73 1.97
C THR A 346 11.49 -3.81 3.31
N ALA A 347 10.45 -3.01 3.53
CA ALA A 347 9.65 -3.03 4.76
C ALA A 347 8.96 -4.38 4.96
N LEU A 348 8.40 -4.94 3.89
CA LEU A 348 7.77 -6.25 3.92
C LEU A 348 8.80 -7.37 4.15
N SER A 349 9.95 -7.34 3.47
CA SER A 349 11.05 -8.27 3.71
C SER A 349 11.56 -8.22 5.16
N ALA A 350 11.75 -7.02 5.72
CA ALA A 350 12.17 -6.85 7.12
C ALA A 350 11.13 -7.47 8.08
N ARG A 351 9.84 -7.26 7.81
CA ARG A 351 8.76 -7.84 8.62
C ARG A 351 8.74 -9.37 8.53
N ILE A 352 8.92 -9.95 7.34
CA ILE A 352 9.01 -11.40 7.12
C ILE A 352 10.16 -12.01 7.92
N ILE A 353 11.34 -11.39 7.84
CA ILE A 353 12.53 -11.85 8.57
C ILE A 353 12.31 -11.78 10.08
N ARG A 354 11.70 -10.70 10.56
CA ARG A 354 11.39 -10.53 11.99
C ARG A 354 10.41 -11.59 12.51
N ASN A 355 9.41 -11.96 11.72
CA ASN A 355 8.43 -13.00 12.08
C ASN A 355 9.03 -14.41 12.12
N GLY A 356 10.12 -14.66 11.40
CA GLY A 356 10.78 -15.97 11.36
C GLY A 356 11.81 -16.19 12.46
N ARG A 357 11.94 -15.27 13.42
CA ARG A 357 12.89 -15.32 14.54
C ARG A 357 12.26 -15.85 15.82
#